data_AF-A0A1D2QGA4-F1
#
_entry.id   AF-A0A1D2QGA4-F1
#
_cell.length_a   1.000
_cell.length_b   1.000
_cell.length_c   1.000
_cell.angle_alpha   90.00
_cell.angle_beta   90.00
_cell.angle_gamma   90.00
#
_symmetry.space_group_name_H-M   'P 1'
#
loop_
_entity.id
_entity.type
_entity.pdbx_description
1 polymer ?
#
loop_
_entity_poly.entity_id
_entity_poly.type
_entity_poly.pdbx_seq_one_letter_code
_entity_poly.pdbx_strand_id
1 'polypeptide(L)'
;EDGSYEVSRRGADSAGNAKVFQTFDAMARLFDRLPAQFTAEDVGRTGITGSRRHLLIRHFGEHPDFPCRISSRNPLTAEKEDEVAVATGTTEVGAD
;
A
#
# COMPACT_ATOMS: atom_id res chain seq x y z
N GLU A 1 -5.57 17.72 14.12
CA GLU A 1 -4.99 17.21 12.86
C GLU A 1 -6.12 17.10 11.84
N ASP A 2 -5.95 17.60 10.62
CA ASP A 2 -7.00 17.68 9.59
C ASP A 2 -7.42 16.30 9.01
N GLY A 3 -6.97 15.20 9.61
CA GLY A 3 -7.23 13.83 9.16
C GLY A 3 -6.44 13.39 7.93
N SER A 4 -5.60 14.27 7.39
CA SER A 4 -4.72 13.98 6.25
C SER A 4 -3.63 12.99 6.61
N TYR A 5 -3.21 12.19 5.63
CA TYR A 5 -2.11 11.25 5.76
C TYR A 5 -1.00 11.61 4.79
N GLU A 6 0.19 11.93 5.31
CA GLU A 6 1.35 12.31 4.51
C GLU A 6 2.37 11.19 4.45
N VAL A 7 2.80 10.86 3.24
CA VAL A 7 3.90 9.97 2.97
C VAL A 7 5.10 10.78 2.46
N SER A 8 6.15 10.83 3.26
CA SER A 8 7.39 11.56 2.95
C SER A 8 8.61 10.69 3.22
N ARG A 9 9.76 11.07 2.65
CA ARG A 9 11.04 10.45 3.00
C ARG A 9 11.50 11.02 4.34
N ARG A 10 12.04 10.18 5.21
CA ARG A 10 12.67 10.61 6.47
C ARG A 10 13.75 11.67 6.17
N GLY A 11 13.52 12.92 6.56
CA GLY A 11 14.46 14.04 6.40
C GLY A 11 14.24 14.96 5.19
N ALA A 12 13.09 14.90 4.51
CA ALA A 12 12.76 15.83 3.43
C ALA A 12 11.73 16.89 3.88
N ASP A 13 12.19 18.05 4.34
CA ASP A 13 11.35 19.22 4.70
C ASP A 13 10.77 19.98 3.50
N SER A 14 10.97 19.51 2.27
CA SER A 14 10.48 20.19 1.06
C SER A 14 9.16 19.61 0.56
N ALA A 15 8.13 20.46 0.51
CA ALA A 15 6.76 20.19 0.05
C ALA A 15 6.64 19.47 -1.32
N GLY A 16 7.70 19.45 -2.13
CA GLY A 16 7.73 18.76 -3.43
C GLY A 16 7.97 17.25 -3.38
N ASN A 17 8.41 16.68 -2.25
CA ASN A 17 8.80 15.27 -2.15
C ASN A 17 7.83 14.40 -1.34
N ALA A 18 6.70 14.96 -0.92
CA ALA A 18 5.68 14.25 -0.17
C ALA A 18 4.47 13.90 -1.06
N LYS A 19 3.73 12.88 -0.63
CA LYS A 19 2.38 12.59 -1.12
C LYS A 19 1.43 12.72 0.06
N VAL A 20 0.57 13.73 0.00
CA VAL A 20 -0.52 13.90 0.95
C VAL A 20 -1.79 13.24 0.40
N PHE A 21 -2.45 12.48 1.24
CA PHE A 21 -3.80 11.95 1.05
C PHE A 21 -4.76 12.69 1.98
N GLN A 22 -6.01 12.83 1.55
CA GLN A 22 -7.05 13.44 2.38
C GLN A 22 -7.30 12.65 3.67
N THR A 23 -7.14 11.33 3.61
CA THR A 23 -7.28 10.41 4.75
C THR A 23 -6.36 9.21 4.55
N PHE A 24 -6.10 8.47 5.63
CA PHE A 24 -5.46 7.15 5.56
C PHE A 24 -6.27 6.17 4.68
N ASP A 25 -7.60 6.18 4.81
CA ASP A 25 -8.51 5.35 4.02
C ASP A 25 -8.38 5.59 2.51
N ALA A 26 -8.12 6.84 2.09
CA ALA A 26 -7.86 7.14 0.68
C ALA A 26 -6.57 6.47 0.17
N MET A 27 -5.58 6.29 1.03
CA MET A 27 -4.36 5.52 0.71
C MET A 27 -4.63 4.02 0.72
N ALA A 28 -5.42 3.52 1.67
CA ALA A 28 -5.84 2.12 1.72
C ALA A 28 -6.58 1.68 0.45
N ARG A 29 -7.56 2.47 0.01
CA ARG A 29 -8.27 2.23 -1.26
C ARG A 29 -7.35 2.26 -2.49
N LEU A 30 -6.28 3.05 -2.44
CA LEU A 30 -5.29 3.04 -3.52
C LEU A 30 -4.54 1.69 -3.51
N PHE A 31 -4.12 1.21 -2.34
CA PHE A 31 -3.48 -0.09 -2.20
C PHE A 31 -4.39 -1.23 -2.66
N ASP A 32 -5.67 -1.25 -2.26
CA ASP A 32 -6.62 -2.31 -2.63
C ASP A 32 -6.77 -2.49 -4.14
N ARG A 33 -6.74 -1.40 -4.89
CA ARG A 33 -6.85 -1.43 -6.36
C ARG A 33 -5.59 -1.91 -7.08
N LEU A 34 -4.45 -1.96 -6.39
CA LEU A 34 -3.22 -2.45 -7.00
C LEU A 34 -3.28 -3.97 -7.18
N PRO A 35 -2.65 -4.51 -8.25
CA PRO A 35 -2.53 -5.95 -8.43
C PRO A 35 -1.75 -6.59 -7.26
N ALA A 36 -1.83 -7.92 -7.14
CA ALA A 36 -1.10 -8.69 -6.12
C ALA A 36 0.41 -8.40 -6.17
N GLN A 37 0.98 -8.26 -7.37
CA GLN A 37 2.34 -7.76 -7.55
C GLN A 37 2.28 -6.45 -8.34
N PHE A 38 2.89 -5.39 -7.81
CA PHE A 38 2.79 -4.05 -8.39
C PHE A 38 4.11 -3.29 -8.37
N THR A 39 4.25 -2.39 -9.36
CA THR A 39 5.44 -1.57 -9.60
C THR A 39 5.09 -0.08 -9.61
N ALA A 40 6.10 0.77 -9.87
CA ALA A 40 5.89 2.21 -10.02
C ALA A 40 5.01 2.53 -11.23
N GLU A 41 4.89 1.64 -12.20
CA GLU A 41 3.97 1.86 -13.31
C GLU A 41 2.51 1.71 -12.87
N ASP A 42 2.19 0.66 -12.11
CA ASP A 42 0.83 0.39 -11.63
C ASP A 42 0.32 1.50 -10.72
N VAL A 43 1.17 1.98 -9.82
CA VAL A 43 0.90 3.18 -9.01
C VAL A 43 0.69 4.41 -9.90
N GLY A 44 1.43 4.51 -11.00
CA GLY A 44 1.29 5.59 -11.98
C GLY A 44 -0.09 5.65 -12.64
N ARG A 45 -0.72 4.50 -12.89
CA ARG A 45 -2.06 4.40 -13.48
C ARG A 45 -3.16 4.99 -12.59
N THR A 46 -2.87 5.21 -11.30
CA THR A 46 -3.77 5.88 -10.35
C THR A 46 -3.68 7.41 -10.36
N GLY A 47 -2.88 7.99 -11.26
CA GLY A 47 -2.66 9.43 -11.37
C GLY A 47 -1.50 9.96 -10.51
N ILE A 48 -0.77 9.09 -9.81
CA ILE A 48 0.44 9.46 -9.08
C ILE A 48 1.59 9.59 -10.06
N THR A 49 2.33 10.69 -10.02
CA THR A 49 3.41 10.96 -10.98
C THR A 49 4.79 11.03 -10.33
N GLY A 50 5.82 10.85 -11.16
CA GLY A 50 7.23 11.08 -10.78
C GLY A 50 7.75 10.15 -9.68
N SER A 51 8.64 10.71 -8.84
CA SER A 51 9.31 10.03 -7.73
C SER A 51 8.34 9.51 -6.65
N ARG A 52 7.15 10.11 -6.56
CA ARG A 52 6.12 9.73 -5.58
C ARG A 52 5.64 8.29 -5.75
N ARG A 53 5.68 7.76 -6.97
CA ARG A 53 5.31 6.36 -7.26
C ARG A 53 6.20 5.39 -6.48
N HIS A 54 7.51 5.62 -6.50
CA HIS A 54 8.48 4.81 -5.78
C HIS A 54 8.42 5.01 -4.26
N LEU A 55 8.10 6.24 -3.84
CA LEU A 55 7.90 6.55 -2.43
C LEU A 55 6.74 5.73 -1.86
N LEU A 56 5.61 5.67 -2.57
CA LEU A 56 4.46 4.87 -2.13
C LEU A 56 4.78 3.37 -2.05
N ILE A 57 5.51 2.82 -3.03
CA ILE A 57 5.88 1.38 -3.00
C ILE A 57 6.70 1.05 -1.77
N ARG A 58 7.70 1.87 -1.44
CA ARG A 58 8.51 1.67 -0.24
C ARG A 58 7.67 1.77 1.01
N HIS A 59 6.82 2.78 1.08
CA HIS A 59 5.96 2.96 2.24
C HIS A 59 5.03 1.77 2.45
N PHE A 60 4.38 1.26 1.40
CA PHE A 60 3.54 0.07 1.52
C PHE A 60 4.32 -1.13 2.06
N GLY A 61 5.54 -1.39 1.56
CA GLY A 61 6.36 -2.50 2.04
C GLY A 61 7.02 -2.31 3.42
N GLU A 62 6.93 -1.11 4.01
CA GLU A 62 7.52 -0.78 5.32
C GLU A 62 6.45 -0.57 6.41
N HIS A 63 5.19 -0.36 6.02
CA HIS A 63 4.13 0.05 6.92
C HIS A 63 3.27 -1.15 7.36
N PRO A 64 3.06 -1.35 8.67
CA PRO A 64 2.46 -2.58 9.20
C PRO A 64 1.01 -2.83 8.77
N ASP A 65 0.24 -1.78 8.52
CA ASP A 65 -1.17 -1.90 8.09
C ASP A 65 -1.34 -2.25 6.59
N PHE A 66 -0.24 -2.39 5.85
CA PHE A 66 -0.27 -2.82 4.45
C PHE A 66 0.38 -4.19 4.33
N PRO A 67 -0.42 -5.27 4.13
CA PRO A 67 0.10 -6.64 4.04
C PRO A 67 0.80 -6.82 2.69
N CYS A 68 2.02 -6.30 2.57
CA CYS A 68 2.86 -6.45 1.40
C CYS A 68 4.34 -6.27 1.76
N ARG A 69 5.20 -6.78 0.90
CA ARG A 69 6.65 -6.69 1.06
C ARG A 69 7.33 -6.30 -0.24
N ILE A 70 8.53 -5.73 -0.14
CA ILE A 70 9.36 -5.46 -1.31
C ILE A 70 9.99 -6.78 -1.81
N SER A 71 9.50 -7.30 -2.93
CA SER A 71 9.99 -8.54 -3.54
C SER A 71 11.20 -8.32 -4.45
N SER A 72 11.33 -7.13 -5.05
CA SER A 72 12.50 -6.75 -5.85
C SER A 72 12.84 -5.27 -5.70
N ARG A 73 14.14 -4.95 -5.80
CA ARG A 73 14.66 -3.57 -5.76
C ARG A 73 14.99 -2.99 -7.14
N ASN A 74 15.09 -3.83 -8.17
CA ASN A 74 15.37 -3.38 -9.54
C ASN A 74 14.73 -4.34 -10.57
N PRO A 75 13.58 -3.98 -11.18
CA PRO A 75 12.75 -2.81 -10.85
C PRO A 75 12.18 -2.89 -9.42
N LEU A 76 11.83 -1.73 -8.83
CA LEU A 76 11.23 -1.69 -7.49
C LEU A 76 9.80 -2.26 -7.55
N THR A 77 9.61 -3.40 -6.91
CA THR A 77 8.38 -4.18 -6.94
C THR A 77 7.95 -4.56 -5.54
N ALA A 78 6.66 -4.41 -5.26
CA ALA A 78 6.03 -4.94 -4.06
C ALA A 78 5.07 -6.07 -4.41
N GLU A 79 4.92 -6.98 -3.46
CA GLU A 79 4.04 -8.14 -3.53
C GLU A 79 3.15 -8.11 -2.30
N LYS A 80 1.83 -8.05 -2.51
CA LYS A 80 0.83 -8.23 -1.48
C LYS A 80 1.02 -9.62 -0.89
N GLU A 81 1.04 -9.67 0.42
CA GLU A 81 0.90 -10.92 1.13
C GLU A 81 -0.54 -11.35 0.87
N ASP A 82 -0.73 -12.53 0.27
CA ASP A 82 -2.05 -13.14 0.23
C ASP A 82 -2.50 -13.18 1.69
N GLU A 83 -3.50 -12.36 2.01
CA GLU A 83 -4.33 -12.61 3.17
C GLU A 83 -4.86 -14.01 2.86
N VAL A 84 -4.28 -15.03 3.50
CA VAL A 84 -4.86 -16.36 3.51
C VAL A 84 -6.23 -16.07 4.05
N ALA A 85 -7.21 -15.98 3.15
CA ALA A 85 -8.58 -15.75 3.51
C ALA A 85 -8.87 -16.91 4.44
N VAL A 86 -8.83 -16.64 5.74
CA VAL A 86 -9.37 -17.55 6.73
C VAL A 86 -10.85 -17.43 6.47
N ALA A 87 -11.30 -18.16 5.44
CA ALA A 87 -12.67 -18.60 5.35
C ALA A 87 -12.84 -19.44 6.61
N THR A 88 -13.25 -18.81 7.70
CA THR A 88 -13.79 -19.50 8.87
C THR A 88 -15.15 -20.06 8.45
N GLY A 89 -15.13 -20.98 7.49
CA GLY A 89 -16.18 -21.92 7.19
C GLY A 89 -15.91 -23.16 8.02
N THR A 90 -16.12 -23.07 9.33
CA THR A 90 -16.38 -24.26 10.13
C THR A 90 -17.82 -24.19 10.57
N THR A 91 -18.68 -24.64 9.66
CA THR A 91 -19.97 -25.21 10.02
C THR A 91 -19.70 -26.44 10.88
N GLU A 92 -19.94 -26.35 12.18
CA GLU A 92 -20.22 -27.53 13.00
C GLU A 92 -21.73 -27.62 13.18
N VAL A 93 -22.32 -28.46 12.33
CA VAL A 93 -23.65 -29.03 12.48
C VAL A 93 -23.62 -29.97 13.70
N GLY A 94 -24.62 -29.86 14.57
CA GLY A 94 -24.65 -30.58 15.84
C GLY A 94 -24.92 -32.09 15.75
N ALA A 95 -24.77 -32.74 16.90
CA ALA A 95 -25.48 -33.96 17.33
C ALA A 95 -25.15 -34.26 18.81
N ASP A 96 -26.12 -34.07 19.72
CA ASP A 96 -26.66 -35.09 20.65
C ASP A 96 -27.89 -34.51 21.38
#